data_AF-A0A6C6ZHX6-F1
#
_entry.id   AF-A0A6C6ZHX6-F1
#
_cell.length_a   1.000
_cell.length_b   1.000
_cell.length_c   1.000
_cell.angle_alpha   90.00
_cell.angle_beta   90.00
_cell.angle_gamma   90.00
#
_symmetry.space_group_name_H-M   'P 1'
#
loop_
_entity.id
_entity.type
_entity.pdbx_description
1 polymer ?
#
loop_
_entity_poly.entity_id
_entity_poly.type
_entity_poly.pdbx_seq_one_letter_code
_entity_poly.pdbx_strand_id
1 'polypeptide(L)'
;MAANALVRARIDETLKNQAADVLAEMGLTISDLIRITLTKVAREKALPFDLRIPNELTSRTIENSEAGVDIHKAKDADDLFDQLGI
;
A
#
# COMPACT_ATOMS: atom_id res chain seq x y z
N MET A 1 12.37 -14.01 -29.30
CA MET A 1 13.06 -12.89 -28.64
C MET A 1 12.34 -12.61 -27.34
N ALA A 2 13.03 -12.43 -26.21
CA ALA A 2 12.38 -11.97 -25.00
C ALA A 2 11.86 -10.54 -25.25
N ALA A 3 10.56 -10.32 -25.04
CA ALA A 3 9.98 -8.99 -25.15
C ALA A 3 10.45 -8.14 -23.96
N ASN A 4 11.40 -7.23 -24.21
CA ASN A 4 11.92 -6.33 -23.18
C ASN A 4 11.10 -5.04 -23.17
N ALA A 5 10.52 -4.70 -22.02
CA ALA A 5 9.82 -3.44 -21.77
C ALA A 5 10.60 -2.58 -20.77
N LEU A 6 10.48 -1.25 -20.88
CA LEU A 6 11.19 -0.30 -20.02
C LEU A 6 10.22 0.32 -19.01
N VAL A 7 10.63 0.35 -17.74
CA VAL A 7 9.94 1.10 -16.69
C VAL A 7 10.60 2.47 -16.58
N ARG A 8 9.81 3.55 -16.70
CA ARG A 8 10.25 4.92 -16.49
C ARG A 8 9.35 5.58 -15.45
N ALA A 9 9.93 6.15 -14.41
CA ALA A 9 9.23 6.88 -13.38
C ALA A 9 9.98 8.19 -13.09
N ARG A 10 9.23 9.28 -12.89
CA ARG A 10 9.80 10.51 -12.35
C ARG A 10 9.96 10.35 -10.84
N ILE A 11 11.08 10.78 -10.32
CA ILE A 11 11.42 10.74 -8.90
C ILE A 11 12.29 11.97 -8.59
N ASP A 12 12.22 12.44 -7.35
CA ASP A 12 13.16 13.44 -6.85
C ASP A 12 14.60 12.91 -6.92
N GLU A 13 15.54 13.77 -7.33
CA GLU A 13 16.94 13.37 -7.53
C GLU A 13 17.63 13.02 -6.21
N THR A 14 17.35 13.77 -5.15
CA THR A 14 17.93 13.51 -3.82
C THR A 14 17.44 12.17 -3.29
N LEU A 15 16.13 11.92 -3.38
CA LEU A 15 15.52 10.66 -2.98
C LEU A 15 16.10 9.48 -3.78
N LYS A 16 16.28 9.64 -5.10
CA LYS A 16 16.88 8.61 -5.96
C LYS A 16 18.29 8.25 -5.51
N ASN A 17 19.12 9.25 -5.22
CA ASN A 17 20.50 9.03 -4.82
C ASN A 17 20.57 8.35 -3.45
N GLN A 18 19.80 8.83 -2.46
CA GLN A 18 19.71 8.20 -1.15
C GLN A 18 19.26 6.74 -1.22
N ALA A 19 18.24 6.44 -2.03
CA ALA A 19 17.77 5.08 -2.23
C ALA A 19 18.82 4.20 -2.92
N ALA A 20 19.59 4.74 -3.86
CA ALA A 20 20.68 4.02 -4.53
C ALA A 20 21.78 3.63 -3.54
N ASP A 21 22.16 4.53 -2.63
CA ASP A 21 23.21 4.28 -1.63
C ASP A 21 22.80 3.17 -0.67
N VAL A 22 21.58 3.24 -0.11
CA VAL A 22 21.03 2.20 0.79
C VAL A 22 20.93 0.85 0.09
N LEU A 23 20.51 0.81 -1.17
CA LEU A 23 20.44 -0.44 -1.93
C LEU A 23 21.83 -1.00 -2.25
N ALA A 24 22.82 -0.13 -2.50
CA ALA A 24 24.19 -0.54 -2.77
C ALA A 24 24.83 -1.23 -1.55
N GLU A 25 24.51 -0.82 -0.32
CA GLU A 25 24.91 -1.52 0.91
C GLU A 25 24.40 -2.97 0.95
N MET A 26 23.28 -3.24 0.27
CA MET A 26 22.69 -4.58 0.12
C MET A 26 23.13 -5.29 -1.17
N GLY A 27 24.01 -4.68 -1.98
CA GLY A 27 24.44 -5.22 -3.28
C GLY A 27 23.37 -5.14 -4.38
N LEU A 28 22.40 -4.24 -4.24
CA LEU A 28 21.27 -4.08 -5.17
C LEU A 28 21.33 -2.72 -5.88
N THR A 29 20.82 -2.69 -7.12
CA THR A 29 20.53 -1.43 -7.82
C THR A 29 19.06 -1.05 -7.69
N ILE A 30 18.71 0.21 -7.99
CA ILE A 30 17.31 0.64 -8.13
C ILE A 30 16.55 -0.25 -9.12
N SER A 31 17.21 -0.62 -10.23
CA SER A 31 16.58 -1.48 -11.24
C SER A 31 16.29 -2.89 -10.71
N ASP A 32 17.14 -3.41 -9.83
CA ASP A 32 16.90 -4.71 -9.16
C ASP A 32 15.69 -4.60 -8.23
N LEU A 33 15.64 -3.55 -7.40
CA LEU A 33 14.49 -3.32 -6.51
C LEU A 33 13.18 -3.22 -7.30
N ILE A 34 13.15 -2.45 -8.39
CA ILE A 34 11.96 -2.30 -9.23
C ILE A 34 11.52 -3.65 -9.80
N ARG A 35 12.46 -4.46 -10.33
CA ARG A 35 12.15 -5.79 -10.86
C ARG A 35 11.58 -6.70 -9.77
N ILE A 36 12.25 -6.81 -8.62
CA ILE A 36 11.82 -7.64 -7.50
C ILE A 36 10.41 -7.25 -7.04
N THR A 37 10.18 -5.95 -6.86
CA THR A 37 8.89 -5.38 -6.42
C THR A 37 7.78 -5.71 -7.40
N LEU A 38 7.98 -5.45 -8.70
CA LEU A 38 6.97 -5.74 -9.73
C LEU A 38 6.71 -7.24 -9.88
N THR A 39 7.74 -8.08 -9.74
CA THR A 39 7.57 -9.54 -9.71
C THR A 39 6.71 -9.98 -8.53
N LYS A 40 6.95 -9.44 -7.33
CA LYS A 40 6.16 -9.76 -6.13
C LYS A 40 4.71 -9.32 -6.29
N VAL A 41 4.46 -8.10 -6.76
CA VAL A 41 3.09 -7.59 -7.03
C VAL A 41 2.36 -8.47 -8.05
N ALA A 42 3.01 -8.81 -9.16
CA ALA A 42 2.40 -9.63 -10.20
C ALA A 42 2.01 -11.03 -9.70
N ARG A 43 2.84 -11.61 -8.82
CA ARG A 43 2.65 -12.93 -8.23
C ARG A 43 1.60 -12.94 -7.12
N GLU A 44 1.66 -11.98 -6.20
CA GLU A 44 0.86 -11.98 -4.97
C GLU A 44 -0.45 -11.18 -5.09
N LYS A 45 -0.62 -10.39 -6.16
CA LYS A 45 -1.78 -9.51 -6.36
C LYS A 45 -2.01 -8.53 -5.20
N ALA A 46 -0.93 -8.20 -4.49
CA ALA A 46 -0.90 -7.28 -3.36
C ALA A 46 0.34 -6.39 -3.43
N LEU A 47 0.30 -5.25 -2.76
CA LEU A 47 1.48 -4.40 -2.59
C LEU A 47 2.44 -5.03 -1.58
N PRO A 48 3.76 -4.93 -1.79
CA PRO A 48 4.76 -5.63 -0.98
C PRO A 48 5.12 -4.88 0.31
N PHE A 49 4.41 -3.81 0.63
CA PHE A 49 4.53 -3.07 1.86
C PHE A 49 3.14 -2.90 2.45
N ASP A 50 3.04 -3.09 3.76
CA ASP A 50 1.88 -2.68 4.53
C ASP A 50 1.66 -1.19 4.28
N LEU A 51 0.51 -0.83 3.73
CA LEU A 51 0.05 0.56 3.64
C LEU A 51 -0.23 1.05 5.07
N ARG A 52 0.85 1.33 5.82
CA ARG A 52 0.84 1.51 7.28
C ARG A 52 0.24 2.82 7.74
N ILE A 53 0.07 3.78 6.84
CA ILE A 53 -0.46 5.09 7.19
C ILE A 53 -1.83 5.20 6.53
N PRO A 54 -2.92 5.04 7.30
CA PRO A 54 -4.25 5.32 6.79
C PRO A 54 -4.28 6.77 6.28
N ASN A 55 -5.01 7.02 5.20
CA ASN A 55 -5.22 8.39 4.76
C ASN A 55 -5.98 9.17 5.85
N GLU A 56 -6.08 10.49 5.66
CA GLU A 56 -6.72 11.38 6.63
C GLU A 56 -8.16 10.94 6.97
N LEU A 57 -8.93 10.53 5.96
CA LEU A 57 -10.30 10.07 6.17
C LEU A 57 -10.33 8.81 7.05
N THR A 58 -9.55 7.79 6.69
CA THR A 58 -9.50 6.54 7.46
C THR A 58 -9.01 6.76 8.88
N SER A 59 -8.00 7.61 9.07
CA SER A 59 -7.48 7.96 10.40
C SER A 59 -8.56 8.62 11.26
N ARG A 60 -9.25 9.63 10.72
CA ARG A 60 -10.35 10.31 11.42
C ARG A 60 -11.52 9.37 11.75
N THR A 61 -11.88 8.46 10.84
CA THR A 61 -12.94 7.47 11.09
C THR A 61 -12.57 6.54 12.25
N ILE A 62 -11.31 6.10 12.34
CA ILE A 62 -10.82 5.28 13.45
C ILE A 62 -10.87 6.08 14.76
N GLU A 63 -10.36 7.32 14.79
CA GLU A 63 -10.38 8.19 15.97
C GLU A 63 -11.81 8.44 16.48
N ASN A 64 -12.75 8.75 15.58
CA ASN A 64 -14.16 8.92 15.94
C ASN A 64 -14.76 7.65 16.51
N SER A 65 -14.46 6.50 15.89
CA SER A 65 -14.97 5.20 16.35
C SER A 65 -14.45 4.85 17.74
N GLU A 66 -13.16 5.08 18.01
CA GLU A 66 -12.54 4.89 19.34
C GLU A 66 -13.13 5.83 20.40
N ALA A 67 -13.52 7.05 20.00
CA ALA A 67 -14.21 8.00 20.85
C ALA A 67 -15.72 7.72 21.02
N GLY A 68 -16.26 6.68 20.36
CA GLY A 68 -17.69 6.34 20.40
C GLY A 68 -18.57 7.25 19.55
N VAL A 69 -18.00 8.04 18.66
CA VAL A 69 -18.69 8.91 17.71
C VAL A 69 -19.02 8.13 16.44
N ASP A 70 -20.27 8.26 15.97
CA ASP A 70 -20.77 7.60 14.75
C ASP A 70 -20.66 6.06 14.78
N ILE A 71 -20.87 5.46 15.95
CA ILE A 71 -20.92 4.02 16.15
C ILE A 71 -22.36 3.51 16.05
N HIS A 72 -22.57 2.50 15.20
CA HIS A 72 -23.84 1.79 15.03
C HIS A 72 -23.75 0.38 15.61
N LYS A 73 -24.85 -0.16 16.12
CA LYS A 73 -24.92 -1.51 16.71
C LYS A 73 -25.94 -2.36 15.97
N ALA A 74 -25.55 -3.59 15.66
CA ALA A 74 -26.43 -4.63 15.14
C ALA A 74 -26.53 -5.79 16.14
N LYS A 75 -27.68 -6.45 16.18
CA LYS A 75 -27.96 -7.59 17.07
C LYS A 75 -27.35 -8.89 16.55
N ASP A 76 -27.34 -9.06 15.23
CA ASP A 76 -26.86 -10.21 14.50
C ASP A 76 -26.48 -9.82 13.06
N ALA A 77 -26.11 -10.81 12.23
CA ALA A 77 -25.70 -10.58 10.85
C ALA A 77 -26.84 -10.08 9.96
N ASP A 78 -28.07 -10.57 10.17
CA ASP A 78 -29.23 -10.18 9.36
C ASP A 78 -29.57 -8.71 9.62
N ASP A 79 -29.61 -8.28 10.90
CA ASP A 79 -29.80 -6.89 11.30
C ASP A 79 -28.69 -5.97 10.77
N LEU A 80 -27.43 -6.45 10.70
CA LEU A 80 -26.33 -5.68 10.13
C LEU A 80 -26.51 -5.45 8.62
N PHE A 81 -26.85 -6.49 7.86
CA PHE A 81 -27.01 -6.39 6.41
C PHE A 81 -28.22 -5.52 6.05
N ASP A 82 -29.33 -5.65 6.77
CA ASP A 82 -30.51 -4.78 6.63
C ASP A 82 -30.15 -3.30 6.86
N GLN A 83 -29.34 -2.99 7.89
CA GLN A 83 -28.88 -1.62 8.16
C GLN A 83 -27.91 -1.08 7.10
N LEU A 84 -27.10 -1.95 6.48
CA LEU A 84 -26.15 -1.60 5.43
C LEU A 84 -26.79 -1.53 4.03
N GLY A 85 -28.00 -2.06 3.86
CA GLY A 85 -28.72 -2.11 2.58
C GLY A 85 -28.06 -3.03 1.54
N ILE A 86 -27.39 -4.10 1.98
CA ILE A 86 -26.73 -5.11 1.12
C ILE A 86 -27.28 -6.51 1.35
#